data_AF-A0A6P2CVD0-F1
#
_entry.id   AF-A0A6P2CVD0-F1
#
_cell.length_a   1.000
_cell.length_b   1.000
_cell.length_c   1.000
_cell.angle_alpha   90.00
_cell.angle_beta   90.00
_cell.angle_gamma   90.00
#
_symmetry.space_group_name_H-M   'P 1'
#
loop_
_entity.id
_entity.type
_entity.pdbx_description
1 polymer ?
#
loop_
_entity_poly.entity_id
_entity_poly.type
_entity_poly.pdbx_seq_one_letter_code
_entity_poly.pdbx_strand_id
1 'polypeptide(L)'
;MSPLLAVCGDEENVFRFPPWRKGASWTPVSVVSYRGRIGDACEAAGVPIWTPNQLRHNRGTEVMDTYESDQATAAVLGNTPEVARQVYAHRAGESVAKRIAEETG
;
A
#
# COMPACT_ATOMS: atom_id res chain seq x y z
N MET A 1 -8.58 -20.43 9.68
CA MET A 1 -8.86 -18.99 9.57
C MET A 1 -9.96 -18.85 8.53
N SER A 2 -11.19 -18.51 8.93
CA SER A 2 -12.29 -18.34 7.97
C SER A 2 -11.95 -17.21 6.99
N PRO A 3 -12.28 -17.32 5.70
CA PRO A 3 -12.02 -16.26 4.74
C PRO A 3 -12.62 -14.94 5.23
N LEU A 4 -11.91 -13.82 5.05
CA LEU A 4 -12.36 -12.48 5.48
C LEU A 4 -13.77 -12.12 4.97
N LEU A 5 -14.23 -12.76 3.90
CA LEU A 5 -15.54 -12.56 3.29
C LEU A 5 -16.65 -13.39 3.95
N ALA A 6 -16.32 -14.48 4.67
CA ALA A 6 -17.30 -15.39 5.26
C ALA A 6 -18.08 -14.77 6.45
N VAL A 7 -17.65 -13.59 6.91
CA VAL A 7 -18.30 -12.83 8.00
C VAL A 7 -19.21 -11.72 7.49
N CYS A 8 -19.35 -11.53 6.18
CA CYS A 8 -20.24 -10.54 5.58
C CYS A 8 -21.46 -11.24 4.98
N GLY A 9 -22.67 -10.71 5.24
CA GLY A 9 -23.86 -11.13 4.50
C GLY A 9 -23.78 -10.73 3.03
N ASP A 10 -24.55 -11.39 2.16
CA ASP A 10 -24.46 -11.23 0.69
C ASP A 10 -24.64 -9.77 0.21
N GLU A 11 -25.41 -8.97 0.95
CA GLU A 11 -25.70 -7.56 0.67
C GLU A 11 -24.90 -6.57 1.55
N GLU A 12 -23.99 -7.07 2.39
CA GLU A 12 -23.21 -6.22 3.29
C GLU A 12 -21.93 -5.67 2.63
N ASN A 13 -21.58 -4.44 2.98
CA ASN A 13 -20.30 -3.86 2.58
C ASN A 13 -19.14 -4.70 3.14
N VAL A 14 -18.39 -5.34 2.23
CA VAL A 14 -17.22 -6.17 2.53
C VAL A 14 -16.15 -5.39 3.29
N PHE A 15 -15.91 -4.14 2.90
CA PHE A 15 -14.91 -3.28 3.54
C PHE A 15 -15.57 -2.32 4.51
N ARG A 16 -15.45 -2.64 5.81
CA ARG A 16 -16.00 -1.87 6.91
C ARG A 16 -14.99 -1.73 8.03
N PHE A 17 -14.95 -0.54 8.63
CA PHE A 17 -14.18 -0.31 9.83
C PHE A 17 -14.91 -0.85 11.05
N PRO A 18 -14.17 -1.43 12.01
CA PRO A 18 -14.75 -1.88 13.26
C PRO A 18 -15.35 -0.70 14.02
N PRO A 19 -16.39 -0.95 14.83
CA PRO A 19 -16.97 0.07 15.67
C PRO A 19 -15.94 0.55 16.68
N TRP A 20 -15.70 1.86 16.68
CA TRP A 20 -14.75 2.52 17.58
C TRP A 20 -15.15 2.49 19.06
N ARG A 21 -16.39 2.10 19.38
CA ARG A 21 -16.89 1.89 20.75
C ARG A 21 -18.00 0.83 20.77
N LYS A 22 -18.28 0.27 21.95
CA LYS A 22 -19.37 -0.69 22.15
C LYS A 22 -20.71 -0.07 21.75
N GLY A 23 -21.48 -0.77 20.90
CA GLY A 23 -22.78 -0.34 20.40
C GLY A 23 -22.75 0.65 19.23
N ALA A 24 -21.56 1.07 18.76
CA ALA A 24 -21.47 1.78 17.49
C ALA A 24 -21.69 0.82 16.31
N SER A 25 -22.22 1.36 15.21
CA SER A 25 -22.36 0.61 13.96
C SER A 25 -21.01 0.46 13.25
N TRP A 26 -20.88 -0.63 12.51
CA TRP A 26 -19.81 -0.77 11.53
C TRP A 26 -19.94 0.34 10.48
N THR A 27 -18.82 0.93 10.09
CA THR A 27 -18.82 2.04 9.12
C THR A 27 -18.21 1.56 7.81
N PRO A 28 -18.91 1.68 6.67
CA PRO A 28 -18.33 1.38 5.36
C PRO A 28 -17.06 2.20 5.13
N VAL A 29 -16.05 1.58 4.50
CA VAL A 29 -14.83 2.29 4.11
C VAL A 29 -15.13 3.14 2.88
N SER A 30 -15.39 4.43 3.10
CA SER A 30 -15.44 5.42 2.01
C SER A 30 -14.07 6.02 1.75
N VAL A 31 -13.84 6.56 0.54
CA VAL A 31 -12.60 7.27 0.19
C VAL A 31 -12.31 8.40 1.17
N VAL A 32 -13.33 9.14 1.60
CA VAL A 32 -13.20 10.25 2.57
C VAL A 32 -12.76 9.72 3.93
N SER A 33 -13.42 8.67 4.44
CA SER A 33 -13.07 8.08 5.73
C SER A 33 -11.67 7.48 5.73
N TYR A 34 -11.25 6.88 4.61
CA TYR A 34 -9.93 6.30 4.46
C TYR A 34 -8.83 7.38 4.43
N ARG A 35 -9.06 8.47 3.67
CA ARG A 35 -8.14 9.62 3.66
C ARG A 35 -8.02 10.29 5.02
N GLY A 36 -9.14 10.49 5.71
CA GLY A 36 -9.15 11.05 7.08
C GLY A 36 -8.29 10.23 8.03
N ARG A 37 -8.48 8.91 8.06
CA ARG A 37 -7.69 8.01 8.91
C ARG A 37 -6.19 8.01 8.59
N ILE A 38 -5.82 8.15 7.31
CA ILE A 38 -4.40 8.32 6.94
C ILE A 38 -3.88 9.65 7.50
N GLY A 39 -4.65 10.74 7.37
CA GLY A 39 -4.31 12.03 7.96
C GLY A 39 -4.07 11.94 9.47
N ASP A 40 -5.02 11.36 10.20
CA ASP A 40 -4.92 11.16 11.66
C ASP A 40 -3.66 10.35 12.02
N ALA A 41 -3.34 9.31 11.25
CA ALA A 41 -2.15 8.49 11.46
C ALA A 41 -0.85 9.25 11.15
N CYS A 42 -0.82 10.06 10.10
CA CYS A 42 0.32 10.91 9.76
C CYS A 42 0.56 11.97 10.85
N GLU A 43 -0.50 12.61 11.35
CA GLU A 43 -0.42 13.57 12.44
C GLU A 43 0.10 12.93 13.72
N ALA A 44 -0.43 11.77 14.10
CA ALA A 44 0.05 11.01 15.26
C ALA A 44 1.52 10.59 15.15
N ALA A 45 2.00 10.34 13.93
CA ALA A 45 3.40 10.00 13.65
C ALA A 45 4.31 11.23 13.47
N GLY A 46 3.76 12.45 13.44
CA GLY A 46 4.52 13.69 13.20
C GLY A 46 5.11 13.80 11.80
N VAL A 47 4.52 13.14 10.80
CA VAL A 47 4.97 13.17 9.40
C VAL A 47 4.01 14.00 8.53
N PRO A 48 4.45 14.51 7.37
CA PRO A 48 3.56 15.15 6.42
C PRO A 48 2.38 14.23 6.05
N ILE A 49 1.19 14.80 5.89
CA ILE A 49 0.01 14.02 5.51
C ILE A 49 0.21 13.39 4.13
N TRP A 50 0.05 12.08 4.06
CA TRP A 50 0.12 11.33 2.82
C TRP A 50 -1.26 11.02 2.27
N THR A 51 -1.34 10.90 0.96
CA THR A 51 -2.51 10.40 0.24
C THR A 51 -2.43 8.89 0.05
N PRO A 52 -3.57 8.20 -0.16
CA PRO A 52 -3.58 6.77 -0.50
C PRO A 52 -2.63 6.37 -1.62
N ASN A 53 -2.55 7.18 -2.68
CA ASN A 53 -1.68 6.90 -3.81
C ASN A 53 -0.20 7.06 -3.46
N GLN A 54 0.16 7.99 -2.56
CA GLN A 54 1.54 8.11 -2.08
C GLN A 54 1.95 6.89 -1.26
N LEU A 55 1.09 6.40 -0.37
CA LEU A 55 1.34 5.16 0.38
C LEU A 55 1.52 3.96 -0.58
N ARG A 56 0.63 3.86 -1.57
CA ARG A 56 0.70 2.80 -2.60
C ARG A 56 1.97 2.89 -3.43
N HIS A 57 2.37 4.10 -3.83
CA HIS A 57 3.60 4.32 -4.58
C HIS A 57 4.84 3.99 -3.74
N ASN A 58 4.89 4.46 -2.50
CA ASN A 58 5.97 4.15 -1.56
C ASN A 58 6.13 2.64 -1.38
N ARG A 59 5.02 1.90 -1.22
CA ARG A 59 5.07 0.44 -1.13
C ARG A 59 5.62 -0.21 -2.41
N GLY A 60 5.25 0.32 -3.57
CA GLY A 60 5.80 -0.15 -4.85
C GLY A 60 7.30 0.11 -4.96
N THR A 61 7.75 1.30 -4.53
CA THR A 61 9.17 1.67 -4.46
C THR A 61 9.95 0.72 -3.55
N GLU A 62 9.47 0.45 -2.32
CA GLU A 62 10.12 -0.49 -1.40
C GLU A 62 10.31 -1.88 -2.01
N VAL A 63 9.28 -2.39 -2.69
CA VAL A 63 9.33 -3.71 -3.33
C VAL A 63 10.30 -3.70 -4.52
N MET A 64 10.29 -2.64 -5.33
CA MET A 64 11.23 -2.51 -6.43
C MET A 64 12.67 -2.42 -5.94
N ASP A 65 12.95 -1.59 -4.93
CA ASP A 65 14.30 -1.42 -4.39
C ASP A 65 14.81 -2.69 -3.70
N THR A 66 13.92 -3.50 -3.11
CA THR A 66 14.28 -4.73 -2.40
C THR A 66 14.46 -5.93 -3.33
N TYR A 67 13.55 -6.10 -4.29
CA TYR A 67 13.47 -7.31 -5.12
C TYR A 67 13.86 -7.09 -6.58
N GLU A 68 14.01 -5.84 -7.02
CA GLU A 68 14.42 -5.46 -8.38
C GLU A 68 13.58 -6.16 -9.45
N SER A 69 12.28 -6.28 -9.19
CA SER A 69 11.38 -7.09 -9.97
C SER A 69 10.09 -6.34 -10.29
N ASP A 70 9.90 -6.09 -11.58
CA ASP A 70 8.63 -5.59 -12.13
C ASP A 70 7.48 -6.53 -11.75
N GLN A 71 7.72 -7.84 -11.79
CA GLN A 71 6.70 -8.84 -11.50
C GLN A 71 6.28 -8.84 -10.03
N ALA A 72 7.25 -8.77 -9.09
CA ALA A 72 6.93 -8.67 -7.67
C ALA A 72 6.20 -7.36 -7.34
N THR A 73 6.66 -6.25 -7.91
CA THR A 73 6.03 -4.92 -7.75
C THR A 73 4.61 -4.91 -8.29
N ALA A 74 4.40 -5.48 -9.48
CA ALA A 74 3.09 -5.62 -10.10
C ALA A 74 2.15 -6.50 -9.27
N ALA A 75 2.62 -7.62 -8.73
CA ALA A 75 1.82 -8.52 -7.90
C ALA A 75 1.35 -7.83 -6.61
N VAL A 76 2.22 -7.08 -5.93
CA VAL A 76 1.86 -6.35 -4.70
C VAL A 76 0.87 -5.22 -4.99
N LEU A 77 1.03 -4.54 -6.13
CA LEU A 77 0.12 -3.48 -6.52
C LEU A 77 -1.17 -4.01 -7.15
N GLY A 78 -1.20 -5.24 -7.68
CA GLY A 78 -2.32 -5.75 -8.47
C GLY A 78 -2.38 -5.14 -9.87
N ASN A 79 -1.22 -4.82 -10.45
CA ASN A 79 -1.07 -4.33 -11.82
C ASN A 79 -0.40 -5.40 -12.70
N THR A 80 -0.20 -5.10 -13.98
CA THR A 80 0.67 -5.94 -14.84
C THR A 80 2.15 -5.54 -14.69
N PRO A 81 3.10 -6.45 -14.96
CA PRO A 81 4.53 -6.15 -14.94
C PRO A 81 4.92 -5.00 -15.87
N GLU A 82 4.25 -4.85 -17.01
CA GLU A 82 4.50 -3.77 -17.98
C GLU A 82 4.17 -2.40 -17.40
N VAL A 83 3.05 -2.29 -16.67
CA VAL A 83 2.66 -1.04 -15.98
C VAL A 83 3.66 -0.73 -14.87
N ALA A 84 4.08 -1.73 -14.09
CA ALA A 84 5.08 -1.53 -13.05
C ALA A 84 6.41 -1.04 -13.65
N ARG A 85 6.87 -1.66 -14.74
CA ARG A 85 8.08 -1.24 -15.45
C ARG A 85 8.00 0.20 -15.91
N GLN A 86 6.89 0.62 -16.53
CA GLN A 86 6.74 2.00 -16.99
C GLN A 86 6.86 3.02 -15.85
N VAL A 87 6.29 2.71 -14.68
CA VAL A 87 6.28 3.61 -13.52
C VAL A 87 7.64 3.65 -12.80
N TYR A 88 8.33 2.51 -12.70
CA TYR A 88 9.55 2.36 -11.89
C TYR A 88 10.83 2.15 -12.70
N ALA A 89 10.79 2.31 -14.04
CA ALA A 89 11.94 2.10 -14.92
C ALA A 89 13.21 2.85 -14.50
N HIS A 90 13.07 4.06 -13.94
CA HIS A 90 14.20 4.87 -13.49
C HIS A 90 15.01 4.24 -12.36
N ARG A 91 14.45 3.25 -11.64
CA ARG A 91 15.11 2.56 -10.53
C ARG A 91 15.71 1.21 -10.89
N ALA A 92 15.46 0.71 -12.10
CA ALA A 92 15.95 -0.59 -12.50
C ALA A 92 17.49 -0.61 -12.43
N GLY A 93 18.03 -1.40 -11.49
CA GLY A 93 19.47 -1.54 -11.29
C GLY A 93 20.14 -0.44 -10.45
N GLU A 94 19.42 0.57 -9.94
CA GLU A 94 20.01 1.60 -9.06
C GLU A 94 20.51 1.01 -7.74
N SER A 95 19.71 0.14 -7.12
CA SER A 95 20.08 -0.58 -5.90
C SER A 95 21.23 -1.57 -6.12
N VAL A 96 21.32 -2.21 -7.30
CA VAL A 96 22.48 -3.03 -7.69
C VAL A 96 23.72 -2.17 -7.82
N ALA A 97 23.64 -1.09 -8.59
CA ALA A 97 24.76 -0.20 -8.83
C ALA A 97 25.30 0.38 -7.52
N LYS A 98 24.41 0.77 -6.61
CA LYS A 98 24.76 1.22 -5.26
C LYS A 98 25.49 0.12 -4.47
N ARG A 99 24.96 -1.11 -4.44
CA ARG A 99 25.60 -2.24 -3.74
C ARG A 99 26.98 -2.57 -4.32
N ILE A 100 27.11 -2.58 -5.64
CA ILE A 100 28.40 -2.77 -6.32
C ILE A 100 29.38 -1.68 -5.88
N ALA A 101 28.95 -0.41 -5.86
CA ALA A 101 29.80 0.69 -5.44
C ALA A 101 30.23 0.58 -3.96
N GLU A 102 29.34 0.14 -3.08
CA GLU A 102 29.64 -0.10 -1.65
C GLU A 102 30.61 -1.28 -1.43
N GLU A 103 30.53 -2.32 -2.27
CA GLU A 103 31.38 -3.52 -2.15
C GLU A 103 32.73 -3.41 -2.87
N THR A 104 32.84 -2.54 -3.89
CA THR A 104 34.02 -2.47 -4.78
C THR A 104 34.80 -1.15 -4.71
N GLY A 105 34.29 -0.13 -4.02
CA GLY A 105 34.94 1.16 -3.77
C GLY A 105 35.51 1.29 -2.37
#